data_AF-A0A960Z3B4-F1
#
_entry.id   AF-A0A960Z3B4-F1
#
_cell.length_a   1.000
_cell.length_b   1.000
_cell.length_c   1.000
_cell.angle_alpha   90.00
_cell.angle_beta   90.00
_cell.angle_gamma   90.00
#
_symmetry.space_group_name_H-M   'P 1'
#
loop_
_entity.id
_entity.type
_entity.pdbx_description
1 polymer ?
#
loop_
_entity_poly.entity_id
_entity_poly.type
_entity_poly.pdbx_seq_one_letter_code
_entity_poly.pdbx_strand_id
1 'polypeptide(L)'
;MRRYVEAAVDSEIQALRHTSSGRACAAFKAAAAIGGFVGAGEVDRSVAERTLLSAALETGLPEREAAGHIRRGILRGEKTPRTVPESVCHRNIKSQAPHFARPAAPARTHADQSPARPPQQEVVALWASSLPVSADADSTAWFAHRFGPAAAWSLQQSELWDLARAIPAGLRLPRWARSQGGPWNHTGHRIIFRHWDHTGQAVSLRARSIDPSVTPKSLAPSGYTVKGLVLADPLAQQLLGGVCPSWWQPRQVIVAEGEPDWLLWALRQPETDEQGPAVLGVEAGAWSPQIAARIPTGASVVIRTHHDEPGRRYAQQIAASLLGRCRIFRSSTGEEVSQ
;
A
#
# COMPACT_ATOMS: atom_id res chain seq x y z
N MET A 1 32.85 -5.89 -0.17
CA MET A 1 31.46 -6.18 0.23
C MET A 1 31.00 -5.26 1.36
N ARG A 2 31.62 -5.31 2.55
CA ARG A 2 31.32 -4.41 3.70
C ARG A 2 31.31 -2.91 3.35
N ARG A 3 32.31 -2.45 2.57
CA ARG A 3 32.40 -1.05 2.10
C ARG A 3 31.22 -0.56 1.26
N TYR A 4 30.54 -1.43 0.52
CA TYR A 4 29.38 -1.03 -0.29
C TYR A 4 28.15 -0.80 0.60
N VAL A 5 27.92 -1.73 1.53
CA VAL A 5 26.82 -1.64 2.50
C VAL A 5 27.04 -0.42 3.40
N GLU A 6 28.26 -0.21 3.90
CA GLU A 6 28.63 0.97 4.68
C GLU A 6 28.35 2.26 3.89
N ALA A 7 28.85 2.38 2.65
CA ALA A 7 28.61 3.57 1.83
C ALA A 7 27.12 3.81 1.51
N ALA A 8 26.35 2.74 1.29
CA ALA A 8 24.91 2.85 1.03
C ALA A 8 24.15 3.30 2.29
N VAL A 9 24.45 2.72 3.45
CA VAL A 9 23.88 3.13 4.74
C VAL A 9 24.24 4.58 5.04
N ASP A 10 25.51 4.96 4.90
CA ASP A 10 25.98 6.32 5.12
C ASP A 10 25.26 7.31 4.20
N SER A 11 25.05 6.97 2.93
CA SER A 11 24.31 7.81 1.99
C SER A 11 22.85 8.06 2.44
N GLU A 12 22.14 7.03 2.91
CA GLU A 12 20.76 7.18 3.40
C GLU A 12 20.70 8.01 4.68
N ILE A 13 21.66 7.81 5.59
CA ILE A 13 21.78 8.60 6.83
C ILE A 13 22.09 10.06 6.54
N GLN A 14 23.00 10.35 5.60
CA GLN A 14 23.31 11.71 5.19
C GLN A 14 22.11 12.37 4.51
N ALA A 15 21.37 11.66 3.65
CA ALA A 15 20.16 12.18 3.04
C ALA A 15 19.10 12.55 4.10
N LEU A 16 18.93 11.72 5.13
CA LEU A 16 18.04 12.02 6.25
C LEU A 16 18.46 13.29 6.99
N ARG A 17 19.74 13.42 7.36
CA ARG A 17 20.26 14.59 8.10
C ARG A 17 20.05 15.93 7.39
N HIS A 18 20.14 15.94 6.06
CA HIS A 18 19.98 17.15 5.26
C HIS A 18 18.50 17.47 4.93
N THR A 19 17.54 16.71 5.47
CA THR A 19 16.11 16.92 5.22
C THR A 19 15.57 18.05 6.09
N SER A 20 15.13 19.14 5.45
CA SER A 20 14.55 20.31 6.14
C SER A 20 13.03 20.24 6.31
N SER A 21 12.32 19.55 5.40
CA SER A 21 10.86 19.34 5.41
C SER A 21 10.50 17.89 5.09
N GLY A 22 9.35 17.40 5.57
CA GLY A 22 8.96 15.99 5.39
C GLY A 22 9.85 15.00 6.15
N ARG A 23 10.36 15.40 7.32
CA ARG A 23 11.35 14.67 8.13
C ARG A 23 10.90 13.26 8.51
N ALA A 24 9.63 13.10 8.90
CA ALA A 24 9.02 11.81 9.18
C ALA A 24 9.04 10.87 7.95
N CYS A 25 8.75 11.41 6.76
CA CYS A 25 8.78 10.68 5.50
C CYS A 25 10.21 10.29 5.11
N ALA A 26 11.17 11.20 5.27
CA ALA A 26 12.59 10.90 5.06
C ALA A 26 13.09 9.83 6.03
N ALA A 27 12.73 9.91 7.32
CA ALA A 27 13.11 8.93 8.32
C ALA A 27 12.55 7.53 7.97
N PHE A 28 11.28 7.47 7.57
CA PHE A 28 10.67 6.21 7.11
C PHE A 28 11.34 5.65 5.85
N LYS A 29 11.62 6.49 4.84
CA LYS A 29 12.26 6.07 3.58
C LYS A 29 13.68 5.54 3.82
N ALA A 30 14.49 6.28 4.59
CA ALA A 30 15.83 5.86 4.98
C ALA A 30 15.77 4.53 5.76
N ALA A 31 14.82 4.41 6.70
CA ALA A 31 14.60 3.19 7.46
C ALA A 31 14.16 2.00 6.60
N ALA A 32 13.31 2.22 5.58
CA ALA A 32 12.92 1.17 4.64
C ALA A 32 14.06 0.74 3.72
N ALA A 33 14.89 1.67 3.25
CA ALA A 33 16.08 1.37 2.46
C ALA A 33 17.10 0.56 3.26
N ILE A 34 17.43 1.01 4.48
CA ILE A 34 18.36 0.32 5.38
C ILE A 34 17.78 -1.02 5.85
N GLY A 35 16.47 -1.09 6.09
CA GLY A 35 15.76 -2.33 6.44
C GLY A 35 15.95 -3.44 5.40
N GLY A 36 16.14 -3.11 4.13
CA GLY A 36 16.48 -4.08 3.09
C GLY A 36 17.82 -4.79 3.34
N PHE A 37 18.82 -4.08 3.89
CA PHE A 37 20.09 -4.68 4.28
C PHE A 37 20.00 -5.45 5.60
N VAL A 38 19.13 -5.01 6.53
CA VAL A 38 18.81 -5.77 7.74
C VAL A 38 18.17 -7.11 7.39
N GLY A 39 17.19 -7.12 6.50
CA GLY A 39 16.55 -8.34 6.01
C GLY A 39 17.48 -9.28 5.24
N ALA A 40 18.55 -8.73 4.65
CA ALA A 40 19.60 -9.51 3.99
C ALA A 40 20.68 -10.03 4.96
N GLY A 41 20.63 -9.66 6.25
CA GLY A 41 21.64 -10.04 7.25
C GLY A 41 22.94 -9.24 7.18
N GLU A 42 22.98 -8.16 6.39
CA GLU A 42 24.19 -7.35 6.15
C GLU A 42 24.36 -6.22 7.18
N VAL A 43 23.27 -5.81 7.85
CA VAL A 43 23.26 -4.76 8.88
C VAL A 43 22.51 -5.27 10.11
N ASP A 44 23.09 -5.08 11.29
CA ASP A 44 22.40 -5.38 12.54
C ASP A 44 21.23 -4.41 12.77
N ARG A 45 20.05 -4.96 13.10
CA ARG A 45 18.84 -4.17 13.32
C ARG A 45 19.01 -3.11 14.40
N SER A 46 19.65 -3.45 15.52
CA SER A 46 19.82 -2.53 16.64
C SER A 46 20.75 -1.37 16.26
N VAL A 47 21.77 -1.63 15.43
CA VAL A 47 22.64 -0.60 14.87
C VAL A 47 21.87 0.31 13.92
N ALA A 48 21.07 -0.26 13.01
CA ALA A 48 20.24 0.53 12.09
C ALA A 48 19.26 1.44 12.85
N GLU A 49 18.51 0.91 13.82
CA GLU A 49 17.56 1.67 14.63
C GLU A 49 18.24 2.84 15.36
N ARG A 50 19.38 2.60 16.03
CA ARG A 50 20.12 3.66 16.74
C ARG A 50 20.64 4.76 15.81
N THR A 51 21.26 4.38 14.69
CA THR A 51 21.85 5.34 13.76
C THR A 51 20.78 6.20 13.08
N LEU A 52 19.68 5.58 12.67
CA LEU A 52 18.53 6.29 12.10
C LEU A 52 17.88 7.22 13.12
N LEU A 53 17.76 6.80 14.38
CA LEU A 53 17.16 7.62 15.43
C LEU A 53 18.00 8.88 15.68
N SER A 54 19.32 8.73 15.81
CA SER A 54 20.24 9.86 15.94
C SER A 54 20.08 10.84 14.78
N ALA A 55 20.10 10.35 13.54
CA ALA A 55 19.97 11.18 12.35
C ALA A 55 18.60 11.87 12.24
N ALA A 56 17.51 11.20 12.64
CA ALA A 56 16.18 11.78 12.65
C ALA A 56 16.05 12.90 13.70
N LEU A 57 16.62 12.71 14.89
CA LEU A 57 16.62 13.70 15.96
C LEU A 57 17.36 14.99 15.55
N GLU A 58 18.46 14.87 14.79
CA GLU A 58 19.20 16.02 14.26
C GLU A 58 18.36 16.90 13.31
N THR A 59 17.33 16.33 12.67
CA THR A 59 16.38 17.12 11.86
C THR A 59 15.34 17.86 12.70
N GLY A 60 15.30 17.62 14.03
CA GLY A 60 14.27 18.16 14.93
C GLY A 60 12.96 17.36 14.93
N LEU A 61 12.99 16.09 14.48
CA LEU A 61 11.86 15.17 14.63
C LEU A 61 11.79 14.68 16.09
N PRO A 62 10.63 14.71 16.77
CA PRO A 62 10.51 14.20 18.13
C PRO A 62 10.88 12.72 18.24
N GLU A 63 11.55 12.32 19.33
CA GLU A 63 12.10 10.97 19.51
C GLU A 63 11.06 9.86 19.34
N ARG A 64 9.90 10.02 19.97
CA ARG A 64 8.81 9.04 19.91
C ARG A 64 8.28 8.86 18.49
N GLU A 65 8.13 9.95 17.76
CA GLU A 65 7.67 9.96 16.37
C GLU A 65 8.72 9.32 15.46
N ALA A 66 9.98 9.72 15.60
CA ALA A 66 11.12 9.15 14.87
C ALA A 66 11.20 7.63 15.06
N ALA A 67 11.12 7.15 16.30
CA ALA A 67 11.16 5.72 16.61
C ALA A 67 10.04 4.94 15.92
N GLY A 68 8.83 5.49 15.89
CA GLY A 68 7.68 4.90 15.20
C GLY A 68 7.88 4.79 13.68
N HIS A 69 8.40 5.83 13.03
CA HIS A 69 8.70 5.81 11.59
C HIS A 69 9.85 4.87 11.25
N ILE A 70 10.91 4.87 12.05
CA ILE A 70 12.09 4.03 11.86
C ILE A 70 11.72 2.55 11.98
N ARG A 71 10.98 2.18 13.04
CA ARG A 71 10.56 0.79 13.24
C ARG A 71 9.69 0.29 12.09
N ARG A 72 8.72 1.09 11.65
CA ARG A 72 7.85 0.74 10.51
C ARG A 72 8.64 0.64 9.20
N GLY A 73 9.58 1.55 8.97
CA GLY A 73 10.45 1.54 7.80
C GLY A 73 11.32 0.28 7.77
N ILE A 74 12.03 -0.03 8.85
CA ILE A 74 12.88 -1.24 8.92
C ILE A 74 12.06 -2.50 8.67
N LEU A 75 10.92 -2.66 9.33
CA LEU A 75 10.02 -3.80 9.11
C LEU A 75 9.55 -3.92 7.66
N ARG A 76 9.34 -2.79 6.98
CA ARG A 76 8.99 -2.76 5.56
C ARG A 76 10.17 -3.20 4.70
N GLY A 77 11.37 -2.71 4.97
CA GLY A 77 12.60 -3.05 4.27
C GLY A 77 12.99 -4.52 4.44
N GLU A 78 12.85 -5.08 5.65
CA GLU A 78 13.14 -6.49 5.95
C GLU A 78 12.33 -7.44 5.06
N LYS A 79 11.11 -7.04 4.65
CA LYS A 79 10.26 -7.80 3.71
C LYS A 79 10.71 -7.73 2.25
N THR A 80 11.64 -6.85 1.92
CA THR A 80 12.25 -6.70 0.60
C THR A 80 13.78 -6.67 0.71
N PRO A 81 14.43 -7.82 1.04
CA PRO A 81 15.88 -7.88 1.23
C PRO A 81 16.64 -7.37 0.01
N ARG A 82 17.61 -6.49 0.24
CA ARG A 82 18.44 -5.90 -0.83
C ARG A 82 19.74 -6.69 -0.93
N THR A 83 19.85 -7.53 -1.95
CA THR A 83 21.08 -8.27 -2.23
C THR A 83 22.16 -7.32 -2.78
N VAL A 84 23.35 -7.42 -2.21
CA VAL A 84 24.54 -6.73 -2.72
C VAL A 84 24.93 -7.40 -4.04
N PRO A 85 25.15 -6.64 -5.14
CA PRO A 85 25.63 -7.23 -6.38
C PRO A 85 26.96 -7.94 -6.16
N GLU A 86 27.02 -9.24 -6.44
CA GLU A 86 28.32 -9.92 -6.58
C GLU A 86 29.11 -9.20 -7.67
N SER A 87 30.36 -8.86 -7.35
CA SER A 87 31.25 -8.18 -8.28
C SER A 87 31.52 -9.09 -9.47
N VAL A 88 30.79 -8.92 -10.56
CA VAL A 88 31.04 -9.64 -11.81
C VAL A 88 32.33 -9.11 -12.41
N CYS A 89 33.44 -9.81 -12.16
CA CYS A 89 34.60 -9.77 -13.03
C CYS A 89 34.13 -10.12 -14.45
N HIS A 90 34.17 -9.15 -15.36
CA HIS A 90 34.03 -9.41 -16.79
C HIS A 90 35.11 -10.39 -17.24
N ARG A 91 34.71 -11.58 -17.67
CA ARG A 91 35.48 -12.37 -18.64
C ARG A 91 34.61 -12.69 -19.85
N ASN A 92 35.05 -12.10 -20.94
CA ASN A 92 34.72 -12.39 -22.32
C ASN A 92 34.85 -13.90 -22.59
N ILE A 93 33.75 -14.59 -22.91
CA ILE A 93 33.81 -15.87 -23.64
C ILE A 93 32.71 -15.85 -24.71
N LYS A 94 33.13 -15.66 -25.96
CA LYS A 94 32.37 -16.04 -27.15
C LYS A 94 32.22 -17.57 -27.13
N SER A 95 31.00 -18.08 -27.17
CA SER A 95 30.75 -19.44 -27.66
C SER A 95 29.36 -19.53 -28.29
N GLN A 96 29.33 -20.08 -29.50
CA GLN A 96 28.15 -20.32 -30.33
C GLN A 96 27.45 -21.63 -29.92
N ALA A 97 26.11 -21.60 -29.91
CA ALA A 97 25.09 -22.61 -30.34
C ALA A 97 25.21 -24.08 -29.84
N PRO A 98 24.09 -24.81 -29.53
CA PRO A 98 23.04 -25.09 -30.53
C PRO A 98 21.58 -25.15 -30.03
N HIS A 99 20.67 -25.13 -31.02
CA HIS A 99 19.24 -25.39 -30.90
C HIS A 99 18.95 -26.78 -30.31
N PHE A 100 18.17 -26.83 -29.21
CA PHE A 100 17.50 -28.06 -28.77
C PHE A 100 15.99 -27.94 -28.96
N ALA A 101 15.42 -28.98 -29.57
CA ALA A 101 14.00 -29.11 -29.89
C ALA A 101 13.13 -29.26 -28.63
N ARG A 102 11.91 -28.71 -28.70
CA ARG A 102 10.92 -28.63 -27.62
C ARG A 102 10.13 -29.96 -27.52
N PRO A 103 10.04 -30.64 -26.35
CA PRO A 103 9.11 -31.75 -26.18
C PRO A 103 7.65 -31.25 -26.09
N ALA A 104 6.72 -32.07 -26.60
CA ALA A 104 5.28 -31.80 -26.60
C ALA A 104 4.69 -31.84 -25.16
N ALA A 105 3.79 -30.91 -24.87
CA ALA A 105 3.11 -30.80 -23.58
C ALA A 105 2.04 -31.90 -23.39
N PRO A 106 1.87 -32.48 -22.20
CA PRO A 106 0.71 -33.29 -21.89
C PRO A 106 -0.53 -32.39 -21.72
N ALA A 107 -1.68 -32.94 -22.13
CA ALA A 107 -2.99 -32.28 -22.14
C ALA A 107 -3.38 -31.76 -20.74
N ARG A 108 -3.78 -30.48 -20.69
CA ARG A 108 -4.28 -29.83 -19.48
C ARG A 108 -5.71 -30.30 -19.20
N THR A 109 -5.90 -31.07 -18.15
CA THR A 109 -7.20 -31.25 -17.51
C THR A 109 -7.68 -29.91 -16.96
N HIS A 110 -8.88 -29.49 -17.39
CA HIS A 110 -9.56 -28.28 -16.96
C HIS A 110 -9.93 -28.38 -15.47
N ALA A 111 -9.04 -27.94 -14.59
CA ALA A 111 -9.37 -27.55 -13.23
C ALA A 111 -9.67 -26.05 -13.22
N ASP A 112 -10.85 -25.73 -12.71
CA ASP A 112 -11.48 -24.42 -12.51
C ASP A 112 -10.48 -23.33 -12.03
N GLN A 113 -9.95 -22.53 -12.96
CA GLN A 113 -9.04 -21.44 -12.63
C GLN A 113 -9.86 -20.22 -12.24
N SER A 114 -9.91 -19.90 -10.93
CA SER A 114 -10.26 -18.55 -10.48
C SER A 114 -9.52 -17.52 -11.35
N PRO A 115 -10.17 -16.43 -11.81
CA PRO A 115 -9.51 -15.52 -12.76
C PRO A 115 -8.19 -15.04 -12.17
N ALA A 116 -7.16 -15.00 -13.02
CA ALA A 116 -5.81 -14.65 -12.59
C ALA A 116 -5.77 -13.25 -11.94
N ARG A 117 -4.69 -12.98 -11.19
CA ARG A 117 -4.28 -11.62 -10.83
C ARG A 117 -3.36 -11.06 -11.92
N PRO A 118 -3.21 -9.73 -12.06
CA PRO A 118 -2.21 -9.18 -12.96
C PRO A 118 -0.80 -9.67 -12.58
N PRO A 119 0.14 -9.76 -13.52
CA PRO A 119 1.50 -10.20 -13.21
C PRO A 119 2.12 -9.32 -12.11
N GLN A 120 2.57 -9.95 -11.03
CA GLN A 120 3.04 -9.23 -9.83
C GLN A 120 4.15 -8.22 -10.14
N GLN A 121 5.07 -8.59 -11.03
CA GLN A 121 6.17 -7.71 -11.45
C GLN A 121 5.67 -6.45 -12.15
N GLU A 122 4.60 -6.55 -12.96
CA GLU A 122 4.00 -5.40 -13.64
C GLU A 122 3.23 -4.50 -12.67
N VAL A 123 2.55 -5.08 -11.66
CA VAL A 123 1.90 -4.33 -10.58
C VAL A 123 2.92 -3.50 -9.80
N VAL A 124 4.02 -4.14 -9.39
CA VAL A 124 5.12 -3.47 -8.67
C VAL A 124 5.77 -2.40 -9.54
N ALA A 125 6.04 -2.70 -10.82
CA ALA A 125 6.65 -1.75 -11.74
C ALA A 125 5.76 -0.52 -11.96
N LEU A 126 4.45 -0.70 -12.21
CA LEU A 126 3.54 0.43 -12.41
C LEU A 126 3.43 1.30 -11.15
N TRP A 127 3.35 0.69 -9.96
CA TRP A 127 3.36 1.43 -8.70
C TRP A 127 4.66 2.23 -8.54
N ALA A 128 5.81 1.60 -8.79
CA ALA A 128 7.13 2.22 -8.66
C ALA A 128 7.36 3.36 -9.66
N SER A 129 6.83 3.25 -10.89
CA SER A 129 6.90 4.29 -11.93
C SER A 129 5.87 5.40 -11.78
N SER A 130 4.95 5.28 -10.81
CA SER A 130 3.97 6.32 -10.51
C SER A 130 4.51 7.32 -9.50
N LEU A 131 4.00 8.55 -9.57
CA LEU A 131 4.46 9.71 -8.80
C LEU A 131 3.73 9.79 -7.45
N PRO A 132 4.33 10.46 -6.46
CA PRO A 132 3.56 11.01 -5.34
C PRO A 132 2.40 11.86 -5.86
N VAL A 133 1.25 11.82 -5.19
CA VAL A 133 0.03 12.51 -5.65
C VAL A 133 0.20 14.04 -5.69
N SER A 134 1.08 14.62 -4.86
CA SER A 134 1.40 16.05 -4.87
C SER A 134 2.27 16.47 -6.06
N ALA A 135 2.96 15.53 -6.71
CA ALA A 135 3.82 15.80 -7.86
C ALA A 135 3.03 15.85 -9.19
N ASP A 136 1.71 15.63 -9.16
CA ASP A 136 0.82 15.72 -10.30
C ASP A 136 -0.26 16.78 -10.05
N ALA A 137 -0.35 17.78 -10.94
CA ALA A 137 -1.25 18.93 -10.77
C ALA A 137 -2.73 18.51 -10.76
N ASP A 138 -3.12 17.57 -11.63
CA ASP A 138 -4.51 17.13 -11.70
C ASP A 138 -4.91 16.31 -10.48
N SER A 139 -4.03 15.41 -10.01
CA SER A 139 -4.24 14.67 -8.76
C SER A 139 -4.32 15.62 -7.56
N THR A 140 -3.47 16.66 -7.53
CA THR A 140 -3.52 17.71 -6.50
C THR A 140 -4.86 18.45 -6.52
N ALA A 141 -5.36 18.82 -7.70
CA ALA A 141 -6.67 19.46 -7.86
C ALA A 141 -7.81 18.55 -7.40
N TRP A 142 -7.71 17.24 -7.66
CA TRP A 142 -8.68 16.26 -7.15
C TRP A 142 -8.70 16.22 -5.62
N PHE A 143 -7.53 16.21 -4.96
CA PHE A 143 -7.45 16.29 -3.50
C PHE A 143 -8.00 17.62 -2.96
N ALA A 144 -7.71 18.75 -3.63
CA ALA A 144 -8.25 20.06 -3.27
C ALA A 144 -9.78 20.08 -3.30
N HIS A 145 -10.37 19.52 -4.37
CA HIS A 145 -11.81 19.41 -4.49
C HIS A 145 -12.42 18.48 -3.43
N ARG A 146 -11.78 17.35 -3.13
CA ARG A 146 -12.32 16.34 -2.22
C ARG A 146 -12.19 16.72 -0.73
N PHE A 147 -11.06 17.30 -0.34
CA PHE A 147 -10.71 17.54 1.07
C PHE A 147 -10.71 19.02 1.45
N GLY A 148 -10.94 19.94 0.51
CA GLY A 148 -11.07 21.37 0.76
C GLY A 148 -9.88 21.93 1.54
N PRO A 149 -10.10 22.64 2.67
CA PRO A 149 -9.01 23.20 3.48
C PRO A 149 -8.00 22.16 3.99
N ALA A 150 -8.39 20.89 4.12
CA ALA A 150 -7.52 19.81 4.58
C ALA A 150 -6.68 19.17 3.45
N ALA A 151 -6.75 19.67 2.22
CA ALA A 151 -6.12 19.03 1.06
C ALA A 151 -4.59 18.95 1.16
N ALA A 152 -3.91 20.02 1.59
CA ALA A 152 -2.45 20.03 1.74
C ALA A 152 -1.99 18.96 2.74
N TRP A 153 -2.68 18.88 3.88
CA TRP A 153 -2.41 17.84 4.89
C TRP A 153 -2.74 16.44 4.38
N SER A 154 -3.86 16.29 3.66
CA SER A 154 -4.29 15.00 3.09
C SER A 154 -3.31 14.47 2.05
N LEU A 155 -2.71 15.35 1.22
CA LEU A 155 -1.65 14.99 0.29
C LEU A 155 -0.41 14.49 1.05
N GLN A 156 0.03 15.24 2.06
CA GLN A 156 1.18 14.86 2.88
C GLN A 156 0.97 13.49 3.56
N GLN A 157 -0.18 13.26 4.19
CA GLN A 157 -0.47 11.98 4.85
C GLN A 157 -0.60 10.82 3.86
N SER A 158 -1.26 11.05 2.71
CA SER A 158 -1.36 10.06 1.64
C SER A 158 0.02 9.60 1.17
N GLU A 159 0.98 10.53 1.05
CA GLU A 159 2.36 10.20 0.66
C GLU A 159 3.18 9.58 1.78
N LEU A 160 3.00 10.04 3.01
CA LEU A 160 3.68 9.51 4.19
C LEU A 160 3.43 8.01 4.35
N TRP A 161 2.19 7.58 4.13
CA TRP A 161 1.81 6.17 4.22
C TRP A 161 1.72 5.47 2.86
N ASP A 162 2.11 6.14 1.78
CA ASP A 162 2.10 5.61 0.42
C ASP A 162 0.71 5.03 0.05
N LEU A 163 -0.37 5.71 0.45
CA LEU A 163 -1.76 5.24 0.28
C LEU A 163 -2.21 5.25 -1.19
N ALA A 164 -1.77 6.27 -1.93
CA ALA A 164 -2.14 6.49 -3.33
C ALA A 164 -0.97 7.09 -4.11
N ARG A 165 -0.98 6.88 -5.43
CA ARG A 165 0.00 7.47 -6.37
C ARG A 165 -0.67 8.00 -7.63
N ALA A 166 0.00 8.89 -8.34
CA ALA A 166 -0.45 9.43 -9.61
C ALA A 166 0.28 8.79 -10.79
N ILE A 167 -0.47 8.28 -11.77
CA ILE A 167 0.06 7.83 -13.05
C ILE A 167 0.46 9.08 -13.86
N PRO A 168 1.73 9.22 -14.30
CA PRO A 168 2.12 10.27 -15.23
C PRO A 168 1.34 10.20 -16.54
N ALA A 169 0.92 11.34 -17.09
CA ALA A 169 0.16 11.40 -18.33
C ALA A 169 0.85 10.64 -19.50
N GLY A 170 2.17 10.75 -19.60
CA GLY A 170 2.97 10.08 -20.64
C GLY A 170 3.46 8.66 -20.31
N LEU A 171 3.11 8.09 -19.15
CA LEU A 171 3.63 6.77 -18.77
C LEU A 171 3.04 5.67 -19.67
N ARG A 172 3.90 4.80 -20.21
CA ARG A 172 3.45 3.61 -20.93
C ARG A 172 2.92 2.58 -19.95
N LEU A 173 1.63 2.25 -20.09
CA LEU A 173 0.95 1.33 -19.16
C LEU A 173 1.01 -0.14 -19.62
N PRO A 174 1.01 -1.10 -18.67
CA PRO A 174 0.77 -2.51 -18.95
C PRO A 174 -0.54 -2.73 -19.72
N ARG A 175 -0.62 -3.83 -20.48
CA ARG A 175 -1.78 -4.11 -21.35
C ARG A 175 -3.12 -4.20 -20.62
N TRP A 176 -3.10 -4.50 -19.32
CA TRP A 176 -4.28 -4.64 -18.48
C TRP A 176 -4.71 -3.33 -17.80
N ALA A 177 -3.85 -2.32 -17.75
CA ALA A 177 -4.13 -1.02 -17.14
C ALA A 177 -4.90 -0.13 -18.13
N ARG A 178 -6.08 -0.60 -18.53
CA ARG A 178 -6.94 0.00 -19.55
C ARG A 178 -8.42 -0.30 -19.32
N SER A 179 -9.27 0.43 -20.03
CA SER A 179 -10.68 0.11 -20.27
C SER A 179 -10.94 -0.08 -21.78
N GLN A 180 -12.22 -0.13 -22.16
CA GLN A 180 -12.64 -0.05 -23.56
C GLN A 180 -12.26 1.29 -24.20
N GLY A 181 -12.28 2.38 -23.43
CA GLY A 181 -11.90 3.72 -23.89
C GLY A 181 -10.39 3.95 -24.04
N GLY A 182 -9.56 2.97 -23.68
CA GLY A 182 -8.11 3.04 -23.80
C GLY A 182 -7.36 2.90 -22.48
N PRO A 183 -6.04 3.17 -22.47
CA PRO A 183 -5.21 3.15 -21.27
C PRO A 183 -5.75 4.08 -20.17
N TRP A 184 -5.54 3.71 -18.90
CA TRP A 184 -6.10 4.46 -17.77
C TRP A 184 -5.73 5.95 -17.78
N ASN A 185 -4.47 6.29 -18.03
CA ASN A 185 -4.00 7.67 -18.14
C ASN A 185 -4.69 8.48 -19.26
N HIS A 186 -5.09 7.84 -20.36
CA HIS A 186 -5.83 8.53 -21.43
C HIS A 186 -7.30 8.74 -21.08
N THR A 187 -7.87 7.82 -20.29
CA THR A 187 -9.28 7.89 -19.85
C THR A 187 -9.48 8.70 -18.58
N GLY A 188 -8.47 9.47 -18.13
CA GLY A 188 -8.53 10.27 -16.91
C GLY A 188 -8.38 9.49 -15.60
N HIS A 189 -8.13 8.18 -15.63
CA HIS A 189 -7.96 7.34 -14.44
C HIS A 189 -6.53 7.39 -13.92
N ARG A 190 -6.17 8.51 -13.29
CA ARG A 190 -4.78 8.84 -12.96
C ARG A 190 -4.38 8.56 -11.51
N ILE A 191 -5.30 8.51 -10.56
CA ILE A 191 -4.96 8.15 -9.17
C ILE A 191 -5.05 6.63 -9.01
N ILE A 192 -4.00 5.99 -8.49
CA ILE A 192 -3.99 4.55 -8.26
C ILE A 192 -3.86 4.19 -6.77
N PHE A 193 -4.49 3.08 -6.42
CA PHE A 193 -4.47 2.48 -5.09
C PHE A 193 -4.01 1.02 -5.18
N ARG A 194 -3.34 0.54 -4.14
CA ARG A 194 -2.98 -0.88 -4.01
C ARG A 194 -4.13 -1.68 -3.46
N HIS A 195 -4.39 -2.81 -4.11
CA HIS A 195 -5.30 -3.84 -3.61
C HIS A 195 -4.49 -4.96 -2.96
N TRP A 196 -4.79 -5.19 -1.69
CA TRP A 196 -4.11 -6.14 -0.81
C TRP A 196 -4.93 -7.41 -0.65
N ASP A 197 -4.26 -8.55 -0.67
CA ASP A 197 -4.89 -9.82 -0.32
C ASP A 197 -4.77 -10.14 1.17
N HIS A 198 -5.39 -11.26 1.56
CA HIS A 198 -5.36 -11.81 2.91
C HIS A 198 -3.98 -12.31 3.37
N THR A 199 -2.92 -12.17 2.58
CA THR A 199 -1.54 -12.48 2.96
C THR A 199 -0.74 -11.22 3.25
N GLY A 200 -1.35 -10.04 3.09
CA GLY A 200 -0.68 -8.75 3.23
C GLY A 200 0.17 -8.40 2.02
N GLN A 201 -0.13 -8.97 0.84
CA GLN A 201 0.57 -8.66 -0.40
C GLN A 201 -0.30 -7.78 -1.30
N ALA A 202 0.32 -6.75 -1.88
CA ALA A 202 -0.31 -5.89 -2.89
C ALA A 202 -0.26 -6.60 -4.25
N VAL A 203 -1.36 -7.26 -4.64
CA VAL A 203 -1.43 -8.15 -5.82
C VAL A 203 -2.21 -7.58 -6.99
N SER A 204 -2.77 -6.38 -6.84
CA SER A 204 -3.46 -5.66 -7.89
C SER A 204 -3.43 -4.16 -7.62
N LEU A 205 -3.84 -3.39 -8.61
CA LEU A 205 -4.11 -1.95 -8.48
C LEU A 205 -5.57 -1.68 -8.81
N ARG A 206 -6.02 -0.49 -8.43
CA ARG A 206 -7.28 0.11 -8.88
C ARG A 206 -7.02 1.56 -9.25
N ALA A 207 -7.55 1.99 -10.39
CA ALA A 207 -7.36 3.35 -10.90
C ALA A 207 -8.64 4.15 -10.79
N ARG A 208 -8.52 5.40 -10.36
CA ARG A 208 -9.62 6.32 -10.13
C ARG A 208 -9.50 7.52 -11.05
N SER A 209 -10.64 7.93 -11.60
CA SER A 209 -10.75 9.14 -12.38
C SER A 209 -10.53 10.38 -11.53
N ILE A 210 -9.69 11.28 -12.03
CA ILE A 210 -9.55 12.67 -11.53
C ILE A 210 -10.69 13.56 -12.02
N ASP A 211 -11.37 13.18 -13.10
CA ASP A 211 -12.52 13.87 -13.66
C ASP A 211 -13.83 13.27 -13.10
N PRO A 212 -14.66 14.05 -12.37
CA PRO A 212 -15.90 13.56 -11.79
C PRO A 212 -16.99 13.21 -12.82
N SER A 213 -16.86 13.68 -14.07
CA SER A 213 -17.81 13.41 -15.15
C SER A 213 -17.59 12.04 -15.82
N VAL A 214 -16.40 11.46 -15.67
CA VAL A 214 -16.04 10.18 -16.29
C VAL A 214 -16.75 9.02 -15.57
N THR A 215 -17.40 8.18 -16.36
CA THR A 215 -18.03 6.93 -15.91
C THR A 215 -17.43 5.73 -16.65
N PRO A 216 -17.01 4.67 -15.95
CA PRO A 216 -17.02 4.51 -14.48
C PRO A 216 -15.98 5.42 -13.80
N LYS A 217 -16.20 5.74 -12.52
CA LYS A 217 -15.28 6.59 -11.73
C LYS A 217 -13.98 5.87 -11.33
N SER A 218 -14.01 4.54 -11.31
CA SER A 218 -12.87 3.70 -11.00
C SER A 218 -12.83 2.47 -11.91
N LEU A 219 -11.63 1.99 -12.19
CA LEU A 219 -11.35 0.85 -13.06
C LEU A 219 -10.47 -0.17 -12.35
N ALA A 220 -10.86 -1.44 -12.50
CA ALA A 220 -10.03 -2.59 -12.21
C ALA A 220 -9.17 -2.97 -13.42
N PRO A 221 -8.08 -3.73 -13.24
CA PRO A 221 -7.27 -4.27 -14.33
C PRO A 221 -8.11 -5.10 -15.30
N SER A 222 -8.05 -4.75 -16.59
CA SER A 222 -8.78 -5.45 -17.63
C SER A 222 -8.32 -6.91 -17.73
N GLY A 223 -9.28 -7.84 -17.66
CA GLY A 223 -9.04 -9.28 -17.76
C GLY A 223 -8.66 -9.96 -16.44
N TYR A 224 -8.66 -9.25 -15.30
CA TYR A 224 -8.29 -9.81 -14.01
C TYR A 224 -9.38 -9.56 -12.95
N THR A 225 -9.42 -10.41 -11.92
CA THR A 225 -10.36 -10.25 -10.80
C THR A 225 -9.75 -9.43 -9.67
N VAL A 226 -10.59 -8.63 -9.02
CA VAL A 226 -10.28 -7.91 -7.77
C VAL A 226 -11.02 -8.49 -6.56
N LYS A 227 -11.78 -9.58 -6.73
CA LYS A 227 -12.46 -10.26 -5.61
C LYS A 227 -11.45 -10.72 -4.56
N GLY A 228 -11.82 -10.64 -3.28
CA GLY A 228 -10.97 -11.01 -2.15
C GLY A 228 -9.80 -10.06 -1.90
N LEU A 229 -9.80 -8.86 -2.52
CA LEU A 229 -8.82 -7.82 -2.30
C LEU A 229 -9.46 -6.61 -1.64
N VAL A 230 -8.71 -5.95 -0.78
CA VAL A 230 -9.13 -4.77 -0.02
C VAL A 230 -8.11 -3.65 -0.16
N LEU A 231 -8.53 -2.42 0.11
CA LEU A 231 -7.59 -1.34 0.42
C LEU A 231 -7.18 -1.48 1.88
N ALA A 232 -5.95 -1.10 2.20
CA ALA A 232 -5.41 -1.25 3.55
C ALA A 232 -4.40 -0.16 3.86
N ASP A 233 -4.59 0.52 4.98
CA ASP A 233 -3.58 1.40 5.57
C ASP A 233 -2.38 0.58 6.12
N PRO A 234 -1.30 1.21 6.59
CA PRO A 234 -0.13 0.48 7.07
C PRO A 234 -0.39 -0.51 8.22
N LEU A 235 -1.39 -0.25 9.07
CA LEU A 235 -1.71 -1.13 10.20
C LEU A 235 -2.57 -2.30 9.74
N ALA A 236 -3.57 -2.06 8.90
CA ALA A 236 -4.38 -3.08 8.26
C ALA A 236 -3.51 -4.01 7.38
N GLN A 237 -2.48 -3.50 6.71
CA GLN A 237 -1.50 -4.33 5.97
C GLN A 237 -0.79 -5.33 6.89
N GLN A 238 -0.46 -4.93 8.13
CA GLN A 238 0.14 -5.85 9.11
C GLN A 238 -0.85 -6.94 9.52
N LEU A 239 -2.10 -6.56 9.80
CA LEU A 239 -3.16 -7.52 10.15
C LEU A 239 -3.37 -8.54 9.03
N LEU A 240 -3.44 -8.09 7.78
CA LEU A 240 -3.55 -8.95 6.61
C LEU A 240 -2.37 -9.92 6.50
N GLY A 241 -1.17 -9.47 6.84
CA GLY A 241 0.02 -10.32 6.95
C GLY A 241 0.03 -11.28 8.15
N GLY A 242 -1.00 -11.26 8.98
CA GLY A 242 -1.10 -12.08 10.21
C GLY A 242 -0.39 -11.49 11.43
N VAL A 243 0.05 -10.24 11.36
CA VAL A 243 0.73 -9.55 12.46
C VAL A 243 -0.26 -8.64 13.18
N CYS A 244 -0.56 -8.96 14.44
CA CYS A 244 -1.28 -8.08 15.35
C CYS A 244 -0.29 -7.49 16.36
N PRO A 245 0.08 -6.20 16.27
CA PRO A 245 1.03 -5.61 17.20
C PRO A 245 0.55 -5.68 18.64
N SER A 246 1.43 -5.99 19.59
CA SER A 246 1.09 -6.10 21.01
C SER A 246 0.74 -4.75 21.64
N TRP A 247 1.35 -3.67 21.15
CA TRP A 247 1.10 -2.29 21.57
C TRP A 247 -0.24 -1.74 21.06
N TRP A 248 -0.87 -2.39 20.07
CA TRP A 248 -2.09 -1.89 19.46
C TRP A 248 -3.32 -2.23 20.31
N GLN A 249 -3.62 -1.32 21.25
CA GLN A 249 -4.75 -1.40 22.15
C GLN A 249 -5.35 0.01 22.35
N PRO A 250 -6.68 0.16 22.33
CA PRO A 250 -7.66 -0.87 22.00
C PRO A 250 -7.62 -1.26 20.51
N ARG A 251 -7.83 -2.55 20.21
CA ARG A 251 -7.85 -3.05 18.82
C ARG A 251 -9.12 -2.57 18.11
N GLN A 252 -9.01 -1.54 17.28
CA GLN A 252 -10.12 -0.98 16.53
C GLN A 252 -9.93 -1.10 15.03
N VAL A 253 -10.87 -1.71 14.31
CA VAL A 253 -10.86 -1.81 12.85
C VAL A 253 -11.99 -0.96 12.27
N ILE A 254 -11.69 -0.15 11.27
CA ILE A 254 -12.69 0.55 10.47
C ILE A 254 -12.77 -0.12 9.10
N VAL A 255 -13.98 -0.40 8.64
CA VAL A 255 -14.25 -0.91 7.29
C VAL A 255 -15.09 0.10 6.53
N ALA A 256 -14.47 0.81 5.59
CA ALA A 256 -15.07 1.87 4.79
C ALA A 256 -15.35 1.41 3.35
N GLU A 257 -16.35 1.99 2.69
CA GLU A 257 -16.73 1.60 1.32
C GLU A 257 -16.00 2.43 0.26
N GLY A 258 -15.35 1.75 -0.68
CA GLY A 258 -14.65 2.38 -1.80
C GLY A 258 -13.38 3.15 -1.41
N GLU A 259 -12.69 3.64 -2.43
CA GLU A 259 -11.40 4.31 -2.28
C GLU A 259 -11.48 5.67 -1.56
N PRO A 260 -12.46 6.56 -1.85
CA PRO A 260 -12.51 7.88 -1.22
C PRO A 260 -12.77 7.83 0.28
N ASP A 261 -13.66 6.94 0.74
CA ASP A 261 -14.04 6.89 2.14
C ASP A 261 -12.99 6.12 2.95
N TRP A 262 -12.41 5.06 2.35
CA TRP A 262 -11.21 4.45 2.91
C TRP A 262 -10.08 5.46 3.05
N LEU A 263 -9.80 6.25 2.00
CA LEU A 263 -8.74 7.25 2.05
C LEU A 263 -9.03 8.28 3.14
N LEU A 264 -10.26 8.80 3.24
CA LEU A 264 -10.66 9.73 4.30
C LEU A 264 -10.38 9.17 5.70
N TRP A 265 -10.77 7.91 5.97
CA TRP A 265 -10.57 7.28 7.27
C TRP A 265 -9.11 6.94 7.54
N ALA A 266 -8.38 6.49 6.52
CA ALA A 266 -6.95 6.24 6.63
C ALA A 266 -6.24 7.54 7.02
N LEU A 267 -6.49 8.63 6.27
CA LEU A 267 -5.91 9.96 6.48
C LEU A 267 -6.09 10.48 7.91
N ARG A 268 -7.22 10.22 8.56
CA ARG A 268 -7.55 10.73 9.90
C ARG A 268 -6.64 10.26 11.04
N GLN A 269 -5.69 9.36 10.78
CA GLN A 269 -4.74 8.96 11.81
C GLN A 269 -3.69 10.05 12.03
N PRO A 270 -3.63 10.67 13.22
CA PRO A 270 -2.58 11.63 13.52
C PRO A 270 -1.21 10.94 13.47
N GLU A 271 -0.19 11.60 12.91
CA GLU A 271 1.20 11.10 12.96
C GLU A 271 1.67 10.80 14.40
N THR A 272 1.12 11.54 15.36
CA THR A 272 1.43 11.46 16.80
C THR A 272 0.69 10.36 17.56
N ASP A 273 -0.35 9.77 16.97
CA ASP A 273 -1.13 8.72 17.63
C ASP A 273 -0.77 7.35 17.06
N GLU A 274 0.08 6.64 17.81
CA GLU A 274 0.45 5.26 17.50
C GLU A 274 -0.76 4.31 17.55
N GLN A 275 -1.91 4.72 18.11
CA GLN A 275 -3.06 3.85 18.43
C GLN A 275 -4.25 3.99 17.48
N GLY A 276 -4.10 4.65 16.34
CA GLY A 276 -5.18 4.77 15.37
C GLY A 276 -5.79 3.42 14.91
N PRO A 277 -7.02 3.43 14.40
CA PRO A 277 -7.68 2.21 13.95
C PRO A 277 -6.96 1.60 12.75
N ALA A 278 -7.07 0.29 12.54
CA ALA A 278 -6.70 -0.30 11.26
C ALA A 278 -7.83 -0.04 10.26
N VAL A 279 -7.54 0.61 9.13
CA VAL A 279 -8.56 0.99 8.15
C VAL A 279 -8.47 0.13 6.90
N LEU A 280 -9.57 -0.58 6.63
CA LEU A 280 -9.80 -1.40 5.44
C LEU A 280 -10.83 -0.74 4.53
N GLY A 281 -10.57 -0.74 3.23
CA GLY A 281 -11.52 -0.30 2.21
C GLY A 281 -12.10 -1.49 1.46
N VAL A 282 -13.43 -1.54 1.32
CA VAL A 282 -14.14 -2.64 0.69
C VAL A 282 -15.00 -2.19 -0.47
N GLU A 283 -15.21 -3.11 -1.40
CA GLU A 283 -16.08 -2.97 -2.55
C GLU A 283 -16.74 -4.30 -2.89
N ALA A 284 -17.48 -4.35 -3.99
CA ALA A 284 -18.17 -5.56 -4.44
C ALA A 284 -17.20 -6.76 -4.54
N GLY A 285 -17.41 -7.75 -3.69
CA GLY A 285 -16.60 -8.98 -3.66
C GLY A 285 -15.24 -8.86 -2.98
N ALA A 286 -14.91 -7.72 -2.36
CA ALA A 286 -13.66 -7.53 -1.62
C ALA A 286 -13.58 -8.40 -0.36
N TRP A 287 -14.66 -8.42 0.43
CA TRP A 287 -14.70 -9.13 1.70
C TRP A 287 -14.80 -10.65 1.48
N SER A 288 -13.92 -11.41 2.14
CA SER A 288 -13.84 -12.86 2.06
C SER A 288 -13.59 -13.48 3.44
N PRO A 289 -13.85 -14.79 3.64
CA PRO A 289 -13.53 -15.48 4.88
C PRO A 289 -12.05 -15.35 5.27
N GLN A 290 -11.14 -15.35 4.28
CA GLN A 290 -9.71 -15.20 4.52
C GLN A 290 -9.35 -13.80 5.03
N ILE A 291 -10.00 -12.75 4.52
CA ILE A 291 -9.85 -11.38 5.06
C ILE A 291 -10.44 -11.30 6.47
N ALA A 292 -11.63 -11.85 6.69
CA ALA A 292 -12.28 -11.86 8.00
C ALA A 292 -11.43 -12.56 9.08
N ALA A 293 -10.73 -13.64 8.71
CA ALA A 293 -9.84 -14.38 9.60
C ALA A 293 -8.63 -13.55 10.07
N ARG A 294 -8.25 -12.50 9.34
CA ARG A 294 -7.14 -11.59 9.71
C ARG A 294 -7.54 -10.55 10.75
N ILE A 295 -8.82 -10.37 11.01
CA ILE A 295 -9.29 -9.48 12.08
C ILE A 295 -9.03 -10.16 13.44
N PRO A 296 -8.35 -9.52 14.40
CA PRO A 296 -8.09 -10.14 15.70
C PRO A 296 -9.38 -10.36 16.50
N THR A 297 -9.47 -11.51 17.17
CA THR A 297 -10.51 -11.74 18.19
C THR A 297 -10.43 -10.68 19.28
N GLY A 298 -11.59 -10.19 19.71
CA GLY A 298 -11.75 -9.12 20.69
C GLY A 298 -11.68 -7.71 20.11
N ALA A 299 -11.38 -7.54 18.81
CA ALA A 299 -11.38 -6.23 18.18
C ALA A 299 -12.79 -5.60 18.13
N SER A 300 -12.81 -4.27 18.22
CA SER A 300 -13.97 -3.44 17.90
C SER A 300 -13.95 -3.13 16.41
N VAL A 301 -15.00 -3.49 15.68
CA VAL A 301 -15.08 -3.34 14.21
C VAL A 301 -16.20 -2.36 13.90
N VAL A 302 -15.85 -1.23 13.29
CA VAL A 302 -16.78 -0.17 12.89
C VAL A 302 -17.00 -0.23 11.38
N ILE A 303 -18.21 -0.59 10.98
CA ILE A 303 -18.62 -0.70 9.58
C ILE A 303 -19.19 0.66 9.13
N ARG A 304 -18.53 1.25 8.15
CA ARG A 304 -18.82 2.57 7.54
C ARG A 304 -19.15 2.41 6.05
N THR A 305 -19.88 1.35 5.70
CA THR A 305 -20.41 1.16 4.35
C THR A 305 -21.69 1.97 4.17
N HIS A 306 -22.00 2.36 2.94
CA HIS A 306 -23.18 3.14 2.63
C HIS A 306 -24.47 2.45 3.14
N HIS A 307 -25.49 3.25 3.40
CA HIS A 307 -26.80 2.78 3.87
C HIS A 307 -27.75 2.35 2.73
N ASP A 308 -27.24 2.29 1.50
CA ASP A 308 -27.94 1.79 0.33
C ASP A 308 -27.95 0.24 0.27
N GLU A 309 -28.58 -0.32 -0.76
CA GLU A 309 -28.75 -1.77 -0.88
C GLU A 309 -27.41 -2.54 -0.99
N PRO A 310 -26.46 -2.16 -1.87
CA PRO A 310 -25.12 -2.76 -1.88
C PRO A 310 -24.39 -2.63 -0.54
N GLY A 311 -24.34 -1.44 0.05
CA GLY A 311 -23.63 -1.21 1.31
C GLY A 311 -24.24 -1.99 2.48
N ARG A 312 -25.57 -2.17 2.52
CA ARG A 312 -26.23 -3.08 3.48
C ARG A 312 -25.79 -4.53 3.33
N ARG A 313 -25.62 -5.03 2.10
CA ARG A 313 -25.13 -6.40 1.86
C ARG A 313 -23.70 -6.57 2.34
N TYR A 314 -22.82 -5.61 2.06
CA TYR A 314 -21.44 -5.63 2.56
C TYR A 314 -21.41 -5.67 4.09
N ALA A 315 -22.16 -4.79 4.74
CA ALA A 315 -22.23 -4.74 6.20
C ALA A 315 -22.71 -6.07 6.80
N GLN A 316 -23.76 -6.68 6.25
CA GLN A 316 -24.27 -7.98 6.70
C GLN A 316 -23.22 -9.08 6.53
N GLN A 317 -22.54 -9.12 5.39
CA GLN A 317 -21.49 -10.11 5.12
C GLN A 317 -20.31 -9.97 6.09
N ILE A 318 -19.86 -8.74 6.33
CA ILE A 318 -18.79 -8.43 7.30
C ILE A 318 -19.23 -8.86 8.70
N ALA A 319 -20.42 -8.43 9.13
CA ALA A 319 -20.93 -8.71 10.46
C ALA A 319 -21.08 -10.20 10.73
N ALA A 320 -21.68 -10.95 9.79
CA ALA A 320 -21.85 -12.39 9.90
C ALA A 320 -20.53 -13.14 10.06
N SER A 321 -19.48 -12.71 9.33
CA SER A 321 -18.15 -13.36 9.39
C SER A 321 -17.37 -13.10 10.69
N LEU A 322 -17.77 -12.10 11.47
CA LEU A 322 -17.08 -11.66 12.69
C LEU A 322 -17.92 -11.87 13.96
N LEU A 323 -19.14 -12.39 13.81
CA LEU A 323 -20.06 -12.64 14.91
C LEU A 323 -19.43 -13.62 15.91
N GLY A 324 -19.58 -13.33 17.20
CA GLY A 324 -19.05 -14.15 18.29
C GLY A 324 -17.56 -13.98 18.60
N ARG A 325 -16.80 -13.26 17.75
CA ARG A 325 -15.34 -13.02 17.93
C ARG A 325 -14.96 -11.55 18.00
N CYS A 326 -15.78 -10.63 17.47
CA CYS A 326 -15.53 -9.19 17.51
C CYS A 326 -16.75 -8.42 18.05
N ARG A 327 -16.53 -7.19 18.54
CA ARG A 327 -17.61 -6.25 18.85
C ARG A 327 -17.89 -5.44 17.60
N ILE A 328 -19.12 -5.47 17.10
CA ILE A 328 -19.44 -4.92 15.77
C ILE A 328 -20.34 -3.71 15.93
N PHE A 329 -19.94 -2.61 15.30
CA PHE A 329 -20.66 -1.35 15.25
C PHE A 329 -20.92 -1.00 13.80
N ARG A 330 -22.05 -0.36 13.50
CA ARG A 330 -22.34 0.23 12.20
C ARG A 330 -22.70 1.69 12.42
N SER A 331 -22.23 2.58 11.54
CA SER A 331 -22.62 3.99 11.58
C SER A 331 -24.15 4.15 11.52
N SER A 332 -24.65 5.22 12.14
CA SER A 332 -26.03 5.63 11.99
C SER A 332 -26.19 6.48 10.72
N THR A 333 -27.38 6.50 10.15
CA THR A 333 -27.74 7.28 8.95
C THR A 333 -27.56 8.80 9.11
N GLY A 334 -27.36 9.31 10.33
CA GLY A 334 -27.21 10.74 10.62
C GLY A 334 -25.77 11.25 10.67
N GLU A 335 -24.76 10.37 10.73
CA GLU A 335 -23.35 10.79 10.80
C GLU A 335 -22.73 11.10 9.42
N GLU A 336 -23.44 10.84 8.32
CA GLU A 336 -22.96 11.10 6.95
C GLU A 336 -23.15 12.56 6.50
N VAL A 337 -23.99 13.36 7.18
CA VAL A 337 -24.42 14.70 6.73
C VAL A 337 -23.71 15.85 7.47
N SER A 338 -22.87 15.56 8.46
CA SER A 338 -22.10 16.57 9.19
C SER A 338 -20.61 16.28 9.08
N GLN A 339 -20.04 16.54 7.91
CA GLN A 339 -18.60 16.70 7.67
C GLN A 339 -18.33 17.25 6.27
#